data_AF-A0A6I8LQ76-F1
#
_entry.id   AF-A0A6I8LQ76-F1
#
_cell.length_a   1.000
_cell.length_b   1.000
_cell.length_c   1.000
_cell.angle_alpha   90.00
_cell.angle_beta   90.00
_cell.angle_gamma   90.00
#
_symmetry.space_group_name_H-M   'P 1'
#
loop_
_entity.id
_entity.type
_entity.pdbx_description
1 polymer ?
#
loop_
_entity_poly.entity_id
_entity_poly.type
_entity_poly.pdbx_seq_one_letter_code
_entity_poly.pdbx_strand_id
1 'polypeptide(L)'
;MRSVSHPDVYAIGDSVHAIGDNGRPLPMSCGSAGYTGKQAIEAIVGRLTGREVATTKLVHTYHAISLGRRDGILQTVDEEGRAKPKYLGGRTAARIKTSILTGSLWATSHPTFGVPRRKHRLTAVPPRSDLLTA
;
A
#
# COMPACT_ATOMS: atom_id res chain seq x y z
N MET A 1 -2.51 0.36 -10.13
CA MET A 1 -2.38 1.74 -9.61
C MET A 1 -1.96 2.75 -10.69
N ARG A 2 -2.06 2.41 -11.97
CA ARG A 2 -1.78 3.33 -13.09
C ARG A 2 -3.07 4.03 -13.48
N SER A 3 -3.01 5.30 -13.84
CA SER A 3 -4.16 6.03 -14.37
C SER A 3 -4.67 5.38 -15.67
N VAL A 4 -5.99 5.37 -15.84
CA VAL A 4 -6.66 4.84 -17.04
C VAL A 4 -6.58 5.81 -18.22
N SER A 5 -6.41 7.12 -17.95
CA SER A 5 -6.38 8.16 -18.98
C SER A 5 -4.96 8.71 -19.25
N HIS A 6 -4.07 8.64 -18.26
CA HIS A 6 -2.72 9.20 -18.36
C HIS A 6 -1.67 8.12 -18.06
N PRO A 7 -1.10 7.47 -19.08
CA PRO A 7 -0.25 6.29 -18.92
C PRO A 7 1.03 6.51 -18.08
N ASP A 8 1.49 7.76 -17.92
CA ASP A 8 2.66 8.07 -17.08
C ASP A 8 2.31 8.48 -15.66
N VAL A 9 1.01 8.56 -15.33
CA VAL A 9 0.52 8.95 -14.01
C VAL A 9 0.14 7.71 -13.19
N TYR A 10 0.64 7.67 -11.97
CA TYR A 10 0.33 6.66 -10.97
C TYR A 10 -0.21 7.36 -9.73
N ALA A 11 -1.20 6.75 -9.09
CA ALA A 11 -1.79 7.28 -7.86
C ALA A 11 -1.64 6.24 -6.74
N ILE A 12 -1.46 6.69 -5.50
CA ILE A 12 -1.27 5.84 -4.31
C ILE A 12 -1.98 6.43 -3.08
N GLY A 13 -2.25 5.62 -2.07
CA GLY A 13 -2.85 6.08 -0.82
C GLY A 13 -4.23 6.69 -0.99
N ASP A 14 -4.52 7.73 -0.20
CA ASP A 14 -5.84 8.34 -0.13
C ASP A 14 -6.23 9.09 -1.42
N SER A 15 -5.28 9.30 -2.34
CA SER A 15 -5.56 9.87 -3.67
C SER A 15 -6.10 8.83 -4.67
N VAL A 16 -6.25 7.56 -4.26
CA VAL A 16 -6.70 6.47 -5.14
C VAL A 16 -8.05 5.96 -4.71
N HIS A 17 -8.96 5.84 -5.68
CA HIS A 17 -10.12 4.98 -5.55
C HIS A 17 -9.76 3.56 -6.03
N ALA A 18 -9.37 2.70 -5.09
CA ALA A 18 -9.04 1.30 -5.36
C ALA A 18 -10.11 0.37 -4.77
N ILE A 19 -10.54 -0.61 -5.55
CA ILE A 19 -11.43 -1.67 -5.09
C ILE A 19 -10.56 -2.78 -4.48
N GLY A 20 -10.82 -3.11 -3.22
CA GLY A 20 -10.19 -4.21 -2.53
C GLY A 20 -10.69 -5.56 -3.03
N ASP A 21 -10.03 -6.64 -2.59
CA ASP A 21 -10.35 -8.00 -3.04
C ASP A 21 -11.79 -8.43 -2.69
N ASN A 22 -12.43 -7.74 -1.74
CA ASN A 22 -13.82 -7.93 -1.33
C ASN A 22 -14.85 -7.16 -2.18
N GLY A 23 -14.42 -6.53 -3.27
CA GLY A 23 -15.29 -5.76 -4.16
C GLY A 23 -15.73 -4.39 -3.61
N ARG A 24 -15.19 -3.96 -2.46
CA ARG A 24 -15.51 -2.66 -1.84
C ARG A 24 -14.32 -1.69 -1.98
N PRO A 25 -14.57 -0.36 -1.97
CA PRO A 25 -13.48 0.61 -1.92
C PRO A 25 -12.59 0.37 -0.69
N LEU A 26 -11.27 0.42 -0.88
CA LEU A 26 -10.34 0.40 0.24
C LEU A 26 -10.57 1.60 1.15
N PRO A 27 -10.51 1.42 2.48
CA PRO A 27 -10.60 2.54 3.40
C PRO A 27 -9.37 3.43 3.29
N MET A 28 -9.57 4.74 3.47
CA MET A 28 -8.47 5.69 3.66
C MET A 28 -7.69 5.34 4.92
N SER A 29 -6.46 4.86 4.75
CA SER A 29 -5.62 4.42 5.84
C SER A 29 -4.15 4.30 5.44
N CYS A 30 -3.27 4.44 6.43
CA CYS A 30 -1.84 4.20 6.23
C CYS A 30 -1.52 2.77 5.74
N GLY A 31 -2.30 1.76 6.13
CA GLY A 31 -2.16 0.39 5.63
C GLY A 31 -2.47 0.30 4.14
N SER A 32 -3.61 0.83 3.73
CA SER A 32 -4.01 0.92 2.32
C SER A 32 -2.98 1.70 1.49
N ALA A 33 -2.43 2.79 2.02
CA ALA A 33 -1.36 3.56 1.38
C ALA A 33 -0.09 2.73 1.17
N GLY A 34 0.29 1.89 2.14
CA GLY A 34 1.41 0.98 1.99
C GLY A 34 1.21 -0.04 0.86
N TYR A 35 0.04 -0.69 0.79
CA TYR A 35 -0.26 -1.68 -0.24
C TYR A 35 -0.36 -1.07 -1.65
N THR A 36 -1.07 0.05 -1.79
CA THR A 36 -1.19 0.76 -3.07
C THR A 36 0.17 1.32 -3.51
N GLY A 37 0.96 1.84 -2.58
CA GLY A 37 2.35 2.26 -2.82
C GLY A 37 3.21 1.14 -3.39
N LYS A 38 3.21 -0.03 -2.73
CA LYS A 38 3.91 -1.22 -3.22
C LYS A 38 3.46 -1.61 -4.63
N GLN A 39 2.15 -1.65 -4.88
CA GLN A 39 1.63 -2.02 -6.19
C GLN A 39 2.02 -1.01 -7.29
N ALA A 40 2.05 0.29 -6.98
CA ALA A 40 2.50 1.32 -7.92
C ALA A 40 4.00 1.18 -8.24
N ILE A 41 4.84 0.95 -7.22
CA ILE A 41 6.28 0.72 -7.40
C ILE A 41 6.52 -0.49 -8.31
N GLU A 42 5.89 -1.63 -8.01
CA GLU A 42 6.04 -2.83 -8.84
C GLU A 42 5.54 -2.60 -10.27
N ALA A 43 4.44 -1.85 -10.46
CA ALA A 43 3.94 -1.49 -11.78
C ALA A 43 4.90 -0.60 -12.58
N ILE A 44 5.55 0.36 -11.92
CA ILE A 44 6.56 1.22 -12.54
C ILE A 44 7.79 0.39 -12.92
N VAL A 45 8.31 -0.42 -12.00
CA VAL A 45 9.48 -1.28 -12.24
C VAL A 45 9.19 -2.25 -13.37
N GLY A 46 8.08 -3.00 -13.32
CA GLY A 46 7.72 -3.96 -14.35
C GLY A 46 7.57 -3.32 -15.73
N ARG A 47 6.97 -2.13 -15.82
CA ARG A 47 6.91 -1.37 -17.08
C ARG A 47 8.30 -1.04 -17.63
N LEU A 48 9.19 -0.54 -16.79
CA LEU A 48 10.54 -0.14 -17.19
C LEU A 48 11.44 -1.33 -17.56
N THR A 49 11.14 -2.52 -17.04
CA THR A 49 11.98 -3.71 -17.20
C THR A 49 11.32 -4.80 -18.04
N GLY A 50 10.15 -4.55 -18.64
CA GLY A 50 9.37 -5.53 -19.39
C GLY A 50 8.95 -6.77 -18.58
N ARG A 51 8.86 -6.65 -17.24
CA ARG A 51 8.50 -7.77 -16.36
C ARG A 51 7.00 -7.73 -16.08
N GLU A 52 6.39 -8.91 -16.01
CA GLU A 52 5.05 -9.05 -15.47
C GLU A 52 5.00 -8.63 -13.99
N VAL A 53 3.89 -8.01 -13.61
CA VAL A 53 3.66 -7.45 -12.28
C VAL A 53 2.47 -8.15 -11.65
N ALA A 54 2.74 -8.94 -10.61
CA ALA A 54 1.69 -9.55 -9.81
C ALA A 54 0.84 -8.48 -9.11
N THR A 55 -0.46 -8.71 -9.02
CA THR A 55 -1.37 -7.90 -8.21
C THR A 55 -1.17 -8.25 -6.74
N THR A 56 -0.76 -7.27 -5.95
CA THR A 56 -0.69 -7.38 -4.50
C THR A 56 -2.11 -7.38 -3.95
N LYS A 57 -2.45 -8.39 -3.15
CA LYS A 57 -3.73 -8.42 -2.41
C LYS A 57 -3.90 -7.14 -1.60
N LEU A 58 -5.04 -6.49 -1.79
CA LEU A 58 -5.36 -5.23 -1.12
C LEU A 58 -6.24 -5.55 0.08
N VAL A 59 -5.60 -5.71 1.24
CA VAL A 59 -6.26 -6.24 2.45
C VAL A 59 -6.37 -5.16 3.52
N HIS A 60 -7.53 -5.10 4.16
CA HIS A 60 -7.76 -4.29 5.36
C HIS A 60 -8.26 -5.20 6.47
N THR A 61 -7.46 -5.38 7.52
CA THR A 61 -7.68 -6.45 8.51
C THR A 61 -8.03 -5.95 9.91
N TYR A 62 -7.73 -4.69 10.23
CA TYR A 62 -8.05 -4.10 11.53
C TYR A 62 -8.07 -2.57 11.51
N HIS A 63 -8.76 -1.98 12.47
CA HIS A 63 -8.65 -0.58 12.86
C HIS A 63 -7.92 -0.48 14.20
N ALA A 64 -6.95 0.42 14.31
CA ALA A 64 -6.22 0.64 15.55
C ALA A 64 -6.31 2.12 15.96
N ILE A 65 -6.94 2.38 17.10
CA ILE A 65 -7.21 3.71 17.65
C ILE A 65 -6.43 3.83 18.95
N SER A 66 -5.66 4.90 19.12
CA SER A 66 -4.99 5.21 20.40
C SER A 66 -5.91 6.02 21.30
N LEU A 67 -5.96 5.67 22.57
CA LEU A 67 -6.66 6.40 23.62
C LEU A 67 -5.63 7.01 24.60
N GLY A 68 -4.60 7.66 24.03
CA GLY A 68 -3.44 8.16 24.74
C GLY A 68 -2.23 7.21 24.71
N ARG A 69 -1.19 7.52 25.50
CA ARG A 69 0.09 6.77 25.49
C ARG A 69 0.01 5.39 26.13
N ARG A 70 -1.04 5.13 26.92
CA ARG A 70 -1.16 3.92 27.74
C ARG A 70 -2.42 3.10 27.43
N ASP A 71 -3.25 3.53 26.49
CA ASP A 71 -4.48 2.83 26.17
C ASP A 71 -4.81 2.93 24.67
N GLY A 72 -5.60 2.00 24.17
CA GLY A 72 -5.96 1.89 22.77
C GLY A 72 -6.93 0.76 22.50
N ILE A 73 -7.44 0.73 21.28
CA ILE A 73 -8.35 -0.28 20.76
C ILE A 73 -7.80 -0.78 19.43
N LEU A 74 -7.70 -2.09 19.27
CA LEU A 74 -7.46 -2.76 18.00
C LEU A 74 -8.69 -3.63 17.69
N GLN A 75 -9.49 -3.17 16.72
CA GLN A 75 -10.71 -3.79 16.25
C GLN A 75 -10.41 -4.55 14.96
N THR A 76 -10.46 -5.88 14.99
CA THR A 76 -10.31 -6.68 13.75
C THR A 76 -11.56 -6.58 12.88
N VAL A 77 -11.38 -6.68 11.57
CA VAL A 77 -12.48 -6.73 10.60
C VAL A 77 -12.51 -8.07 9.86
N ASP A 78 -13.67 -8.45 9.35
CA ASP A 78 -13.84 -9.58 8.43
C ASP A 78 -13.51 -9.19 6.98
N GLU A 79 -13.64 -10.14 6.06
CA GLU A 79 -13.33 -9.94 4.65
C GLU A 79 -14.27 -8.91 4.02
N GLU A 80 -15.49 -8.79 4.53
CA GLU A 80 -16.45 -7.79 4.13
C GLU A 80 -16.16 -6.41 4.73
N GLY A 81 -15.18 -6.28 5.63
CA GLY A 81 -14.79 -5.03 6.28
C GLY A 81 -15.70 -4.63 7.45
N ARG A 82 -16.45 -5.56 8.04
CA ARG A 82 -17.25 -5.35 9.25
C ARG A 82 -16.44 -5.68 10.49
N ALA A 83 -16.68 -4.93 11.57
CA ALA A 83 -16.03 -5.17 12.85
C ALA A 83 -16.44 -6.54 13.42
N LYS A 84 -15.43 -7.37 13.74
CA LYS A 84 -15.66 -8.64 14.45
C LYS A 84 -16.05 -8.37 15.91
N PRO A 85 -16.80 -9.26 16.59
CA PRO A 85 -17.24 -9.03 17.96
C PRO A 85 -16.11 -8.87 18.99
N LYS A 86 -14.93 -9.43 18.70
CA LYS A 86 -13.76 -9.35 19.58
C LYS A 86 -12.86 -8.19 19.17
N TYR A 87 -12.39 -7.45 20.16
CA TYR A 87 -11.36 -6.43 20.03
C TYR A 87 -10.28 -6.61 21.09
N LEU A 88 -9.11 -6.02 20.86
CA LEU A 88 -8.03 -5.95 21.83
C LEU A 88 -7.95 -4.51 22.37
N GLY A 89 -8.19 -4.34 23.66
CA GLY A 89 -8.10 -3.05 24.35
C GLY A 89 -6.83 -2.88 25.20
N GLY A 90 -6.69 -1.73 25.84
CA GLY A 90 -5.73 -1.53 26.92
C GLY A 90 -4.30 -1.20 26.45
N ARG A 91 -3.36 -1.38 27.38
CA ARG A 91 -1.93 -1.12 27.17
C ARG A 91 -1.34 -1.93 26.03
N THR A 92 -1.84 -3.14 25.79
CA THR A 92 -1.37 -4.01 24.70
C THR A 92 -1.67 -3.39 23.35
N ALA A 93 -2.87 -2.87 23.13
CA ALA A 93 -3.23 -2.17 21.91
C ALA A 93 -2.38 -0.90 21.70
N ALA A 94 -2.13 -0.14 22.77
CA ALA A 94 -1.25 1.04 22.72
C ALA A 94 0.19 0.69 22.32
N ARG A 95 0.73 -0.42 22.86
CA ARG A 95 2.06 -0.93 22.49
C ARG A 95 2.12 -1.35 21.03
N ILE A 96 1.12 -2.11 20.55
CA ILE A 96 1.03 -2.51 19.15
C ILE A 96 1.04 -1.27 18.23
N LYS A 97 0.24 -0.25 18.54
CA LYS A 97 0.23 0.98 17.73
C LYS A 97 1.60 1.66 17.71
N THR A 98 2.27 1.72 18.85
CA THR A 98 3.62 2.30 18.95
C THR A 98 4.63 1.51 18.11
N SER A 99 4.58 0.18 18.17
CA SER A 99 5.42 -0.69 17.33
C SER A 99 5.15 -0.50 15.84
N ILE A 100 3.89 -0.36 15.43
CA ILE A 100 3.54 -0.07 14.03
C ILE A 100 4.17 1.26 13.59
N LEU A 101 3.98 2.33 14.37
CA LEU A 101 4.50 3.66 14.00
C LEU A 101 6.03 3.69 13.92
N THR A 102 6.70 3.13 14.92
CA THR A 102 8.17 3.04 14.95
C THR A 102 8.70 2.15 13.82
N GLY A 103 8.04 1.02 13.56
CA GLY A 103 8.36 0.13 12.44
C GLY A 103 8.20 0.81 11.09
N SER A 104 7.12 1.58 10.88
CA SER A 104 6.90 2.35 9.65
C SER A 104 8.00 3.40 9.42
N LEU A 105 8.40 4.12 10.47
CA LEU A 105 9.49 5.09 10.40
C LEU A 105 10.82 4.42 10.05
N TRP A 106 11.13 3.31 10.72
CA TRP A 106 12.35 2.55 10.46
C TRP A 106 12.38 2.01 9.03
N ALA A 107 11.28 1.42 8.55
CA ALA A 107 11.15 0.90 7.20
C ALA A 107 11.31 1.98 6.13
N THR A 108 10.77 3.17 6.38
CA THR A 108 10.94 4.33 5.48
C THR A 108 12.40 4.79 5.44
N SER A 109 13.09 4.74 6.59
CA SER A 109 14.50 5.10 6.70
C SER A 109 15.44 4.01 6.15
N HIS A 110 14.98 2.76 6.10
CA HIS A 110 15.72 1.59 5.64
C HIS A 110 14.91 0.84 4.58
N PRO A 111 14.70 1.43 3.39
CA PRO A 111 13.74 0.93 2.40
C PRO A 111 14.12 -0.42 1.79
N THR A 112 15.36 -0.86 1.95
CA THR A 112 15.78 -2.19 1.54
C THR A 112 15.49 -3.26 2.59
N PHE A 113 15.02 -2.90 3.78
CA PHE A 113 14.83 -3.84 4.90
C PHE A 113 16.09 -4.71 5.19
N GLY A 114 17.28 -4.17 4.89
CA GLY A 114 18.54 -4.91 5.01
C GLY A 114 18.85 -5.88 3.86
N VAL A 115 17.98 -6.01 2.84
CA VAL A 115 18.28 -6.84 1.66
C VAL A 115 19.21 -6.12 0.67
N PRO A 116 20.05 -6.86 -0.08
CA PRO A 116 20.87 -6.26 -1.14
C PRO A 116 20.01 -5.58 -2.20
N ARG A 117 20.48 -4.43 -2.71
CA ARG A 117 19.82 -3.75 -3.82
C ARG A 117 19.97 -4.60 -5.09
N ARG A 118 18.86 -5.12 -5.62
CA ARG A 118 18.87 -5.71 -6.97
C ARG A 118 18.88 -4.60 -8.01
N LYS A 119 19.76 -4.73 -9.00
CA LYS A 119 19.73 -3.92 -10.22
C LYS A 119 18.81 -4.60 -11.22
N HIS A 120 17.87 -3.85 -11.79
CA HIS A 120 17.06 -4.31 -12.91
C HIS A 120 17.58 -3.71 -14.21
N ARG A 121 17.67 -4.52 -15.27
CA ARG A 121 18.01 -4.02 -16.60
C ARG A 121 16.76 -3.38 -17.20
N LEU A 122 16.91 -2.17 -17.71
CA LEU A 122 15.84 -1.50 -18.45
C LEU A 122 15.63 -2.20 -19.78
N THR A 123 14.38 -2.34 -20.20
CA THR A 123 14.06 -2.74 -21.57
C THR A 123 14.41 -1.60 -22.51
N ALA A 124 14.95 -1.90 -23.70
CA ALA A 124 15.17 -0.88 -24.72
C ALA A 124 13.84 -0.18 -25.02
N VAL A 125 13.80 1.13 -24.85
CA VAL A 125 12.62 1.96 -25.09
C VAL A 125 12.31 1.90 -26.59
N PRO A 126 11.14 1.38 -27.03
CA PRO A 126 10.69 1.66 -28.39
C PRO A 126 10.52 3.17 -28.54
N PRO A 127 10.91 3.78 -29.68
CA PRO A 127 10.82 5.23 -29.85
C PRO A 127 9.42 5.72 -29.50
N ARG A 128 9.36 6.81 -28.73
CA ARG A 128 8.13 7.50 -28.32
C ARG A 128 7.37 7.91 -29.58
N SER A 129 6.33 7.17 -29.92
CA SER A 129 5.40 7.52 -30.99
C SER A 129 4.32 8.42 -30.41
N ASP A 130 4.68 9.62 -29.97
CA ASP A 130 3.70 10.63 -29.59
C ASP A 130 3.89 11.86 -30.48
N LEU A 131 2.77 12.29 -31.09
CA LEU A 131 2.53 13.57 -31.79
C LEU A 131 2.76 13.60 -33.31
N LEU A 132 1.98 12.80 -34.03
CA LEU A 132 1.53 13.12 -35.40
C LEU A 132 0.05 12.74 -35.55
N THR A 133 -0.84 13.55 -34.99
CA THR A 133 -2.15 13.81 -35.58
C THR A 133 -2.63 15.17 -35.09
N ALA A 134 -2.68 16.08 -36.07
CA ALA A 134 -3.24 17.42 -35.99
C ALA A 134 -4.77 17.39 -35.87
#